data_AF-A0A955P474-F1
#
_entry.id   AF-A0A955P474-F1
#
_cell.length_a   1.000
_cell.length_b   1.000
_cell.length_c   1.000
_cell.angle_alpha   90.00
_cell.angle_beta   90.00
_cell.angle_gamma   90.00
#
_symmetry.space_group_name_H-M   'P 1'
#
loop_
_entity.id
_entity.type
_entity.pdbx_description
1 polymer ?
#
loop_
_entity_poly.entity_id
_entity_poly.type
_entity_poly.pdbx_seq_one_letter_code
_entity_poly.pdbx_strand_id
1 'polypeptide(L)'
;MLHDDLPADPGGEAEGIGYAVLATSRDGIRWERHDDIFLNRAEDSDAWDHAMTWIGCCLDVGDEMFIYYGGYKRGHKIEAKTERQLGLATMPLDRFVSRDAEGKGSLRTVQCYLRDGKEKALTLNADASKGSIRVQLRDNRGEVIDGFSFEDCEPITRDGLHIPVRWKSKSLDDLLATTLHLEFEMENASLYGFDVTDR
;
A
#
# COMPACT_ATOMS: atom_id res chain seq x y z
N MET A 1 -0.94 -7.13 -16.75
CA MET A 1 -0.41 -7.15 -18.12
C MET A 1 -0.88 -8.40 -18.83
N LEU A 2 -1.35 -8.26 -20.07
CA LEU A 2 -1.68 -9.36 -20.97
C LEU A 2 -0.67 -9.32 -22.12
N HIS A 3 -0.08 -10.47 -22.43
CA HIS A 3 0.79 -10.69 -23.58
C HIS A 3 0.16 -11.77 -24.45
N ASP A 4 -0.61 -11.36 -25.45
CA ASP A 4 -1.29 -12.29 -26.37
C ASP A 4 -0.33 -13.01 -27.33
N ASP A 5 0.94 -12.62 -27.34
CA ASP A 5 2.01 -13.06 -28.24
C ASP A 5 2.96 -14.08 -27.62
N LEU A 6 2.80 -14.39 -26.33
CA LEU A 6 3.69 -15.28 -25.60
C LEU A 6 3.02 -16.63 -25.29
N PRO A 7 3.79 -17.73 -25.32
CA PRO A 7 3.34 -19.02 -24.82
C PRO A 7 3.46 -19.08 -23.29
N ALA A 8 2.64 -19.93 -22.65
CA ALA A 8 2.77 -20.23 -21.22
C ALA A 8 4.07 -21.01 -20.95
N ASP A 9 4.35 -21.99 -21.80
CA ASP A 9 5.54 -22.84 -21.73
C ASP A 9 6.56 -22.53 -22.84
N PRO A 10 7.87 -22.67 -22.58
CA PRO A 10 8.89 -22.53 -23.61
C PRO A 10 8.66 -23.44 -24.82
N GLY A 11 8.58 -22.85 -26.02
CA GLY A 11 8.35 -23.58 -27.27
C GLY A 11 6.89 -23.97 -27.54
N GLY A 12 5.95 -23.57 -26.67
CA GLY A 12 4.51 -23.73 -26.88
C GLY A 12 3.92 -22.75 -27.90
N GLU A 13 2.61 -22.89 -28.14
CA GLU A 13 1.84 -21.96 -28.97
C GLU A 13 1.57 -20.64 -28.22
N ALA A 14 1.49 -19.53 -28.97
CA ALA A 14 1.25 -18.19 -28.44
C ALA A 14 -0.23 -17.98 -28.05
N GLU A 15 -0.65 -18.68 -27.00
CA GLU A 15 -2.03 -18.67 -26.49
C GLU A 15 -2.32 -17.54 -25.49
N GLY A 16 -1.29 -16.77 -25.18
CA GLY A 16 -1.35 -15.55 -24.38
C GLY A 16 -1.22 -15.82 -22.88
N ILE A 17 -0.37 -15.03 -22.24
CA ILE A 17 -0.14 -15.08 -20.78
C ILE A 17 -0.55 -13.77 -20.12
N GLY A 18 -0.82 -13.80 -18.82
CA GLY A 18 -1.03 -12.56 -18.09
C GLY A 18 -0.75 -12.64 -16.59
N TYR A 19 -0.57 -11.48 -16.01
CA TYR A 19 -0.32 -11.28 -14.59
C TYR A 19 -0.85 -9.91 -14.19
N ALA A 20 -1.07 -9.64 -12.90
CA ALA A 20 -1.52 -8.33 -12.46
C ALA A 20 -0.33 -7.40 -12.19
N VAL A 21 -0.49 -6.12 -12.55
CA VAL A 21 0.42 -5.03 -12.19
C VAL A 21 -0.42 -3.87 -11.66
N LEU A 22 0.19 -2.92 -10.97
CA LEU A 22 -0.53 -1.78 -10.39
C LEU A 22 -0.62 -0.60 -11.35
N ALA A 23 -1.67 0.19 -11.17
CA ALA A 23 -1.76 1.54 -11.72
C ALA A 23 -2.32 2.46 -10.63
N THR A 24 -1.83 3.68 -10.57
CA THR A 24 -2.21 4.66 -9.55
C THR A 24 -2.72 5.94 -10.18
N SER A 25 -3.71 6.57 -9.54
CA SER A 25 -4.23 7.87 -9.94
C SER A 25 -4.58 8.72 -8.72
N ARG A 26 -4.36 10.03 -8.80
CA ARG A 26 -4.80 11.00 -7.78
C ARG A 26 -6.19 11.58 -8.08
N ASP A 27 -6.59 11.60 -9.35
CA ASP A 27 -7.83 12.22 -9.82
C ASP A 27 -8.83 11.21 -10.39
N GLY A 28 -8.44 9.93 -10.48
CA GLY A 28 -9.21 8.84 -11.09
C GLY A 28 -9.29 8.92 -12.62
N ILE A 29 -8.66 9.93 -13.25
CA ILE A 29 -8.74 10.22 -14.68
C ILE A 29 -7.39 9.94 -15.35
N ARG A 30 -6.30 10.45 -14.77
CA ARG A 30 -4.93 10.23 -15.26
C ARG A 30 -4.29 9.11 -14.45
N TRP A 31 -3.86 8.07 -15.14
CA TRP A 31 -3.30 6.88 -14.53
C TRP A 31 -1.83 6.74 -14.90
N GLU A 32 -1.02 6.46 -13.89
CA GLU A 32 0.37 6.03 -14.04
C GLU A 32 0.42 4.53 -13.79
N ARG A 33 1.07 3.80 -14.69
CA ARG A 33 1.20 2.35 -14.59
C ARG A 33 2.57 2.00 -14.05
N HIS A 34 2.60 1.03 -13.13
CA HIS A 34 3.81 0.42 -12.59
C HIS A 34 3.96 -0.95 -13.23
N ASP A 35 5.14 -1.26 -13.75
CA ASP A 35 5.37 -2.50 -14.50
C ASP A 35 5.79 -3.68 -13.60
N ASP A 36 6.04 -3.43 -12.31
CA ASP A 36 6.29 -4.47 -11.32
C ASP A 36 5.08 -5.41 -11.18
N ILE A 37 5.38 -6.70 -11.07
CA ILE A 37 4.37 -7.74 -10.92
C ILE A 37 3.78 -7.66 -9.52
N PHE A 38 2.46 -7.42 -9.45
CA PHE A 38 1.71 -7.42 -8.19
C PHE A 38 1.16 -8.80 -7.85
N LEU A 39 0.54 -9.46 -8.83
CA LEU A 39 0.08 -10.85 -8.70
C LEU A 39 0.57 -11.61 -9.92
N ASN A 40 1.55 -12.49 -9.72
CA ASN A 40 2.12 -13.27 -10.81
C ASN A 40 1.23 -14.46 -11.18
N ARG A 41 1.55 -15.11 -12.30
CA ARG A 41 1.07 -16.45 -12.64
C ARG A 41 1.90 -17.52 -11.93
N ALA A 42 1.36 -18.72 -11.77
CA ALA A 42 2.08 -19.81 -11.11
C ALA A 42 3.26 -20.30 -11.96
N GLU A 43 4.40 -20.57 -11.32
CA GLU A 43 5.58 -21.14 -12.01
C GLU A 43 5.39 -22.62 -12.36
N ASP A 44 4.57 -23.33 -11.59
CA ASP A 44 4.22 -24.73 -11.84
C ASP A 44 3.27 -24.85 -13.04
N SER A 45 3.71 -25.53 -14.11
CA SER A 45 2.92 -25.76 -15.33
C SER A 45 1.64 -26.56 -15.11
N ASP A 46 1.57 -27.31 -14.01
CA ASP A 46 0.36 -28.06 -13.67
C ASP A 46 -0.69 -27.24 -12.92
N ALA A 47 -0.32 -26.06 -12.41
CA ALA A 47 -1.22 -25.17 -11.71
C ALA A 47 -2.31 -24.63 -12.62
N TRP A 48 -3.49 -24.41 -12.05
CA TRP A 48 -4.69 -24.00 -12.79
C TRP A 48 -4.65 -22.53 -13.25
N ASP A 49 -3.72 -21.75 -12.72
CA ASP A 49 -3.45 -20.33 -13.02
C ASP A 49 -2.05 -20.11 -13.61
N HIS A 50 -1.44 -21.17 -14.16
CA HIS A 50 -0.09 -21.15 -14.73
C HIS A 50 0.10 -20.12 -15.85
N ALA A 51 -0.84 -20.01 -16.79
CA ALA A 51 -0.71 -19.10 -17.91
C ALA A 51 -1.16 -17.67 -17.55
N MET A 52 -2.15 -17.52 -16.67
CA MET A 52 -2.71 -16.20 -16.38
C MET A 52 -3.36 -16.09 -15.01
N THR A 53 -3.10 -14.94 -14.36
CA THR A 53 -3.93 -14.39 -13.29
C THR A 53 -4.60 -13.09 -13.73
N TRP A 54 -5.91 -12.99 -13.56
CA TRP A 54 -6.72 -11.81 -13.89
C TRP A 54 -7.50 -11.36 -12.67
N ILE A 55 -7.10 -10.26 -12.02
CA ILE A 55 -7.84 -9.70 -10.88
C ILE A 55 -9.21 -9.19 -11.34
N GLY A 56 -10.28 -9.73 -10.76
CA GLY A 56 -11.66 -9.34 -11.04
C GLY A 56 -12.19 -8.32 -10.03
N CYS A 57 -11.90 -8.52 -8.74
CA CYS A 57 -12.25 -7.56 -7.70
C CYS A 57 -11.30 -7.64 -6.50
N CYS A 58 -11.21 -6.52 -5.78
CA CYS A 58 -10.60 -6.44 -4.46
C CYS A 58 -11.69 -6.02 -3.46
N LEU A 59 -11.73 -6.65 -2.29
CA LEU A 59 -12.72 -6.40 -1.24
C LEU A 59 -12.04 -6.28 0.12
N ASP A 60 -12.46 -5.28 0.88
CA ASP A 60 -12.03 -5.12 2.26
C ASP A 60 -12.82 -6.09 3.15
N VAL A 61 -12.11 -6.94 3.88
CA VAL A 61 -12.69 -7.97 4.76
C VAL A 61 -12.03 -7.85 6.13
N GLY A 62 -12.55 -6.94 6.96
CA GLY A 62 -11.93 -6.58 8.22
C GLY A 62 -10.56 -5.95 8.00
N ASP A 63 -9.53 -6.55 8.58
CA ASP A 63 -8.13 -6.09 8.52
C ASP A 63 -7.36 -6.69 7.32
N GLU A 64 -8.05 -7.40 6.43
CA GLU A 64 -7.48 -8.00 5.22
C GLU A 64 -8.13 -7.43 3.96
N MET A 65 -7.36 -7.44 2.88
CA MET A 65 -7.85 -7.27 1.53
C MET A 65 -7.92 -8.62 0.83
N PHE A 66 -9.11 -8.96 0.33
CA PHE A 66 -9.37 -10.14 -0.47
C PHE A 66 -9.29 -9.77 -1.95
N ILE A 67 -8.41 -10.44 -2.69
CA ILE A 67 -8.18 -10.21 -4.11
C ILE A 67 -8.68 -11.44 -4.86
N TYR A 68 -9.88 -11.33 -5.44
CA TYR A 68 -10.45 -12.38 -6.27
C TYR A 68 -9.93 -12.27 -7.69
N TYR A 69 -9.41 -13.36 -8.23
CA TYR A 69 -8.86 -13.41 -9.56
C TYR A 69 -9.30 -14.66 -10.34
N GLY A 70 -9.40 -14.52 -11.65
CA GLY A 70 -9.57 -15.66 -12.57
C GLY A 70 -8.20 -16.23 -12.93
N GLY A 71 -8.08 -17.55 -12.89
CA GLY A 71 -6.88 -18.28 -13.31
C GLY A 71 -7.12 -19.10 -14.58
N TYR A 72 -6.08 -19.17 -15.40
CA TYR A 72 -6.08 -19.83 -16.70
C TYR A 72 -4.84 -20.72 -16.77
N LYS A 73 -5.03 -22.02 -17.02
CA LYS A 73 -3.92 -22.97 -17.02
C LYS A 73 -3.07 -22.88 -18.29
N ARG A 74 -3.71 -22.85 -19.47
CA ARG A 74 -3.03 -23.07 -20.76
C ARG A 74 -2.92 -21.85 -21.67
N GLY A 75 -3.62 -20.76 -21.35
CA GLY A 75 -3.54 -19.51 -22.11
C GLY A 75 -4.82 -18.68 -22.05
N HIS A 76 -4.71 -17.39 -22.34
CA HIS A 76 -5.82 -16.44 -22.37
C HIS A 76 -6.91 -16.85 -23.38
N LYS A 77 -6.50 -17.45 -24.51
CA LYS A 77 -7.35 -17.82 -25.65
C LYS A 77 -7.97 -19.22 -25.56
N ILE A 78 -7.61 -20.01 -24.55
CA ILE A 78 -7.98 -21.43 -24.45
C ILE A 78 -9.18 -21.63 -23.50
N GLU A 79 -10.13 -22.47 -23.94
CA GLU A 79 -11.20 -23.08 -23.12
C GLU A 79 -11.89 -22.13 -22.11
N ALA A 80 -12.26 -20.94 -22.61
CA ALA A 80 -12.71 -19.82 -21.79
C ALA A 80 -13.92 -20.07 -20.87
N LYS A 81 -14.68 -21.15 -21.11
CA LYS A 81 -15.93 -21.47 -20.39
C LYS A 81 -15.82 -22.70 -19.50
N THR A 82 -14.73 -23.44 -19.59
CA THR A 82 -14.64 -24.82 -19.10
C THR A 82 -13.41 -25.03 -18.21
N GLU A 83 -12.32 -24.28 -18.43
CA GLU A 83 -11.08 -24.44 -17.68
C GLU A 83 -10.79 -23.34 -16.66
N ARG A 84 -11.39 -22.15 -16.83
CA ARG A 84 -11.14 -20.99 -15.95
C ARG A 84 -11.68 -21.24 -14.55
N GLN A 85 -10.86 -20.96 -13.54
CA GLN A 85 -11.25 -21.10 -12.12
C GLN A 85 -11.12 -19.76 -11.39
N LEU A 86 -11.78 -19.66 -10.23
CA LEU A 86 -11.72 -18.49 -9.35
C LEU A 86 -10.74 -18.78 -8.20
N GLY A 87 -9.77 -17.89 -8.02
CA GLY A 87 -8.88 -17.88 -6.87
C GLY A 87 -9.13 -16.70 -5.95
N LEU A 88 -8.57 -16.83 -4.75
CA LEU A 88 -8.48 -15.79 -3.76
C LEU A 88 -7.01 -15.67 -3.33
N ALA A 89 -6.45 -14.47 -3.46
CA ALA A 89 -5.25 -14.06 -2.74
C ALA A 89 -5.66 -13.10 -1.61
N THR A 90 -4.92 -13.10 -0.51
CA THR A 90 -5.16 -12.16 0.59
C THR A 90 -3.88 -11.41 0.95
N MET A 91 -4.04 -10.19 1.43
CA MET A 91 -2.97 -9.39 2.02
C MET A 91 -3.54 -8.53 3.15
N PRO A 92 -2.73 -8.00 4.08
CA PRO A 92 -3.22 -7.02 5.03
C PRO A 92 -3.77 -5.77 4.32
N LEU A 93 -4.79 -5.14 4.92
CA LEU A 93 -5.50 -4.01 4.32
C LEU A 93 -4.53 -2.89 3.87
N ASP A 94 -4.76 -2.38 2.65
CA ASP A 94 -4.04 -1.26 2.02
C ASP A 94 -2.51 -1.38 1.90
N ARG A 95 -1.96 -2.60 1.92
CA ARG A 95 -0.51 -2.84 1.78
C ARG A 95 -0.04 -3.12 0.34
N PHE A 96 -0.53 -2.34 -0.63
CA PHE A 96 -0.12 -2.50 -2.03
C PHE A 96 1.33 -2.08 -2.30
N VAL A 97 1.77 -0.98 -1.68
CA VAL A 97 3.10 -0.36 -1.87
C VAL A 97 3.52 0.28 -0.55
N SER A 98 4.80 0.23 -0.23
CA SER A 98 5.40 0.96 0.89
C SER A 98 6.41 2.01 0.43
N ARG A 99 6.73 2.91 1.35
CA ARG A 99 8.00 3.64 1.35
C ARG A 99 8.92 2.95 2.34
N ASP A 100 10.04 2.45 1.85
CA ASP A 100 10.99 1.70 2.66
C ASP A 100 12.21 2.55 3.01
N ALA A 101 12.70 2.37 4.22
CA ALA A 101 13.99 2.90 4.66
C ALA A 101 14.92 1.73 4.99
N GLU A 102 15.93 1.48 4.15
CA GLU A 102 17.05 0.59 4.46
C GLU A 102 18.12 1.39 5.20
N GLY A 103 18.21 1.24 6.53
CA GLY A 103 18.88 2.20 7.39
C GLY A 103 18.04 3.47 7.58
N LYS A 104 18.67 4.64 7.73
CA LYS A 104 17.97 5.89 8.04
C LYS A 104 17.43 6.59 6.79
N GLY A 105 16.18 7.03 6.85
CA GLY A 105 15.51 7.80 5.80
C GLY A 105 14.51 8.80 6.36
N SER A 106 14.06 9.73 5.52
CA SER A 106 12.98 10.65 5.87
C SER A 106 12.07 10.95 4.68
N LEU A 107 10.82 11.28 4.98
CA LEU A 107 9.79 11.65 4.01
C LEU A 107 8.99 12.82 4.56
N ARG A 108 8.68 13.81 3.72
CA ARG A 108 7.72 14.87 4.05
C ARG A 108 6.54 14.83 3.10
N THR A 109 5.34 14.94 3.64
CA THR A 109 4.11 15.04 2.84
C THR A 109 4.01 16.39 2.16
N VAL A 110 3.17 16.45 1.13
CA VAL A 110 2.56 17.73 0.74
C VAL A 110 1.72 18.30 1.89
N GLN A 111 1.25 19.51 1.71
CA GLN A 111 0.40 20.19 2.68
C GLN A 111 -0.86 19.36 3.00
N CYS A 112 -1.08 19.12 4.28
CA CYS A 112 -2.28 18.52 4.86
C CYS A 112 -3.09 19.61 5.59
N TYR A 113 -4.41 19.42 5.68
CA TYR A 113 -5.29 20.34 6.37
C TYR A 113 -6.05 19.60 7.48
N LEU A 114 -5.81 19.99 8.73
CA LEU A 114 -6.63 19.56 9.86
C LEU A 114 -7.81 20.50 10.02
N ARG A 115 -9.02 19.95 10.10
CA ARG A 115 -10.25 20.67 10.35
C ARG A 115 -10.44 20.80 11.86
N ASP A 116 -10.92 21.96 12.29
CA ASP A 116 -11.07 22.25 13.70
C ASP A 116 -11.93 21.20 14.43
N GLY A 117 -11.36 20.56 15.45
CA GLY A 117 -12.02 19.61 16.35
C GLY A 117 -12.54 18.31 15.71
N LYS A 118 -12.17 18.00 14.45
CA LYS A 118 -12.61 16.77 13.77
C LYS A 118 -11.53 15.71 13.69
N GLU A 119 -10.27 16.09 13.57
CA GLU A 119 -9.14 15.17 13.46
C GLU A 119 -8.38 15.10 14.79
N LYS A 120 -8.46 13.96 15.48
CA LYS A 120 -7.97 13.77 16.85
C LYS A 120 -6.79 12.82 16.96
N ALA A 121 -6.68 11.88 16.03
CA ALA A 121 -5.63 10.88 16.03
C ALA A 121 -4.96 10.78 14.66
N LEU A 122 -3.66 10.52 14.69
CA LEU A 122 -2.87 10.10 13.54
C LEU A 122 -2.53 8.63 13.75
N THR A 123 -2.83 7.78 12.77
CA THR A 123 -2.44 6.37 12.80
C THR A 123 -1.62 6.01 11.57
N LEU A 124 -0.72 5.04 11.70
CA LEU A 124 0.11 4.52 10.61
C LEU A 124 -0.26 3.07 10.29
N ASN A 125 -0.30 2.76 9.00
CA ASN A 125 -0.14 1.41 8.49
C ASN A 125 1.34 1.22 8.14
N ALA A 126 2.07 0.47 8.96
CA ALA A 126 3.52 0.36 8.85
C ALA A 126 4.05 -0.96 9.41
N ASP A 127 5.21 -1.37 8.93
CA ASP A 127 6.07 -2.35 9.60
C ASP A 127 7.39 -1.68 10.02
N ALA A 128 7.51 -1.42 11.32
CA ALA A 128 8.73 -0.94 11.94
C ALA A 128 9.31 -1.97 12.94
N SER A 129 8.96 -3.25 12.80
CA SER A 129 9.39 -4.31 13.73
C SER A 129 10.91 -4.51 13.82
N LYS A 130 11.66 -4.05 12.82
CA LYS A 130 13.13 -4.12 12.73
C LYS A 130 13.83 -2.78 12.97
N GLY A 131 13.09 -1.74 13.35
CA GLY A 131 13.65 -0.42 13.54
C GLY A 131 12.64 0.54 14.14
N SER A 132 12.45 1.71 13.52
CA SER A 132 11.53 2.70 14.07
C SER A 132 10.95 3.66 13.04
N ILE A 133 9.78 4.22 13.35
CA ILE A 133 9.21 5.39 12.70
C ILE A 133 8.87 6.43 13.77
N ARG A 134 9.23 7.69 13.53
CA ARG A 134 8.74 8.86 14.27
C ARG A 134 8.11 9.84 13.32
N VAL A 135 7.19 10.65 13.84
CA VAL A 135 6.49 11.67 13.07
C VAL A 135 6.64 13.01 13.75
N GLN A 136 7.01 14.03 12.98
CA GLN A 136 6.93 15.42 13.41
C GLN A 136 5.91 16.19 12.57
N LEU A 137 5.41 17.29 13.13
CA LEU A 137 4.53 18.21 12.44
C LEU A 137 5.26 19.52 12.13
N ARG A 138 5.11 20.02 10.91
CA ARG A 138 5.58 21.34 10.50
C ARG A 138 4.44 22.25 10.10
N ASP A 139 4.55 23.53 10.42
CA ASP A 139 3.59 24.54 9.96
C ASP A 139 3.75 24.86 8.46
N ASN A 140 2.94 25.80 7.97
CA ASN A 140 2.98 26.25 6.57
C ASN A 140 4.25 27.03 6.18
N ARG A 141 5.09 27.42 7.15
CA ARG A 141 6.39 28.04 6.93
C ARG A 141 7.50 26.99 6.90
N GLY A 142 7.18 25.74 7.23
CA GLY A 142 8.15 24.65 7.34
C GLY A 142 8.83 24.60 8.70
N GLU A 143 8.36 25.35 9.69
CA GLU A 143 8.90 25.32 11.05
C GLU A 143 8.27 24.19 11.85
N VAL A 144 9.05 23.56 12.73
CA VAL A 144 8.54 22.50 13.60
C VAL A 144 7.56 23.09 14.60
N ILE A 145 6.38 22.48 14.72
CA ILE A 145 5.38 22.90 15.70
C ILE A 145 5.84 22.44 17.08
N ASP A 146 5.85 23.36 18.05
CA ASP A 146 6.30 23.09 19.42
C ASP A 146 5.52 21.92 20.06
N GLY A 147 6.26 20.96 20.62
CA GLY A 147 5.71 19.72 21.19
C GLY A 147 5.34 18.63 20.17
N PHE A 148 5.59 18.85 18.87
CA PHE A 148 5.40 17.88 17.79
C PHE A 148 6.68 17.62 17.01
N SER A 149 7.85 17.71 17.66
CA SER A 149 9.14 17.34 17.07
C SER A 149 9.32 15.81 17.01
N PHE A 150 10.38 15.34 16.33
CA PHE A 150 10.74 13.92 16.38
C PHE A 150 11.13 13.49 17.80
N GLU A 151 11.82 14.35 18.54
CA GLU A 151 12.22 14.11 19.92
C GLU A 151 11.02 13.99 20.86
N ASP A 152 9.91 14.66 20.53
CA ASP A 152 8.65 14.58 21.25
C ASP A 152 7.81 13.35 20.84
N CYS A 153 8.05 12.76 19.67
CA CYS A 153 7.34 11.59 19.17
C CYS A 153 7.86 10.29 19.81
N GLU A 154 6.95 9.51 20.37
CA GLU A 154 7.25 8.14 20.78
C GLU A 154 7.54 7.29 19.53
N PRO A 155 8.66 6.53 19.50
CA PRO A 155 9.00 5.74 18.33
C PRO A 155 8.03 4.56 18.16
N ILE A 156 7.54 4.38 16.94
CA ILE A 156 6.80 3.20 16.53
C ILE A 156 7.79 2.13 16.10
N THR A 157 7.81 0.98 16.78
CA THR A 157 8.78 -0.12 16.56
C THR A 157 8.09 -1.48 16.37
N ARG A 158 6.93 -1.48 15.71
CA ARG A 158 6.08 -2.67 15.51
C ARG A 158 5.43 -2.69 14.14
N ASP A 159 4.87 -3.84 13.80
CA ASP A 159 3.98 -4.00 12.66
C ASP A 159 2.50 -3.77 13.07
N GLY A 160 1.72 -3.13 12.21
CA GLY A 160 0.29 -2.93 12.40
C GLY A 160 -0.37 -2.03 11.36
N LEU A 161 -1.69 -2.12 11.27
CA LEU A 161 -2.52 -1.37 10.31
C LEU A 161 -2.93 0.02 10.80
N HIS A 162 -3.18 0.15 12.11
CA HIS A 162 -3.68 1.38 12.74
C HIS A 162 -2.85 1.71 13.98
N ILE A 163 -1.53 1.89 13.81
CA ILE A 163 -0.63 2.21 14.92
C ILE A 163 -0.79 3.68 15.31
N PRO A 164 -1.23 4.02 16.53
CA PRO A 164 -1.37 5.41 16.92
C PRO A 164 -0.01 6.08 17.05
N VAL A 165 0.14 7.25 16.45
CA VAL A 165 1.26 8.16 16.68
C VAL A 165 1.00 8.92 17.98
N ARG A 166 2.00 8.99 18.86
CA ARG A 166 1.90 9.67 20.14
C ARG A 166 3.07 10.62 20.33
N TRP A 167 2.76 11.83 20.81
CA TRP A 167 3.75 12.77 21.30
C TRP A 167 3.64 12.86 22.82
N LYS A 168 4.76 13.13 23.49
CA LYS A 168 4.90 13.05 24.96
C LYS A 168 3.94 13.96 25.72
N SER A 169 3.68 15.16 25.21
CA SER A 169 2.95 16.23 25.91
C SER A 169 1.83 16.85 25.10
N LYS A 170 1.66 16.42 23.85
CA LYS A 170 0.73 17.01 22.88
C LYS A 170 -0.03 15.95 22.10
N SER A 171 -1.17 16.35 21.58
CA SER A 171 -2.06 15.57 20.72
C SER A 171 -2.60 16.45 19.60
N LEU A 172 -3.20 15.87 18.56
CA LEU A 172 -3.79 16.68 17.49
C LEU A 172 -4.90 17.63 18.00
N ASP A 173 -5.55 17.31 19.13
CA ASP A 173 -6.53 18.17 19.78
C ASP A 173 -5.93 19.51 20.29
N ASP A 174 -4.61 19.59 20.47
CA ASP A 174 -3.92 20.84 20.83
C ASP A 174 -3.75 21.80 19.64
N LEU A 175 -4.04 21.33 18.42
CA LEU A 175 -3.96 22.13 17.19
C LEU A 175 -5.33 22.68 16.83
N LEU A 176 -5.43 24.00 16.68
CA LEU A 176 -6.56 24.62 15.98
C LEU A 176 -6.47 24.30 14.49
N ALA A 177 -7.50 24.65 13.70
CA ALA A 177 -7.48 24.51 12.24
C ALA A 177 -6.13 24.94 11.62
N THR A 178 -5.30 23.96 11.28
CA THR A 178 -3.89 24.16 10.93
C THR A 178 -3.59 23.46 9.63
N THR A 179 -3.00 24.24 8.74
CA THR A 179 -2.30 23.74 7.58
C THR A 179 -0.93 23.27 8.03
N LEU A 180 -0.59 22.00 7.79
CA LEU A 180 0.67 21.41 8.23
C LEU A 180 1.26 20.43 7.23
N HIS A 181 2.50 20.03 7.47
CA HIS A 181 3.14 18.88 6.83
C HIS A 181 3.42 17.81 7.88
N LEU A 182 3.20 16.54 7.50
CA LEU A 182 3.74 15.41 8.25
C LEU A 182 5.14 15.13 7.72
N GLU A 183 6.10 14.97 8.62
CA GLU A 183 7.42 14.47 8.27
C GLU A 183 7.75 13.25 9.10
N PHE A 184 8.26 12.23 8.43
CA PHE A 184 8.55 10.91 8.96
C PHE A 184 10.07 10.75 9.02
N GLU A 185 10.58 10.35 10.18
CA GLU A 185 11.92 9.81 10.37
C GLU A 185 11.76 8.29 10.45
N MET A 186 12.48 7.56 9.60
CA MET A 186 12.35 6.12 9.48
C MET A 186 13.72 5.46 9.58
N GLU A 187 13.80 4.33 10.25
CA GLU A 187 14.99 3.47 10.27
C GLU A 187 14.56 2.01 10.13
N ASN A 188 15.04 1.29 9.10
CA ASN A 188 14.73 -0.13 8.87
C ASN A 188 13.23 -0.45 8.97
N ALA A 189 12.42 0.35 8.28
CA ALA A 189 10.96 0.32 8.39
C ALA A 189 10.27 0.56 7.03
N SER A 190 9.03 0.09 6.94
CA SER A 190 8.17 0.22 5.76
C SER A 190 6.91 0.99 6.15
N LEU A 191 6.62 2.10 5.48
CA LEU A 191 5.40 2.90 5.67
C LEU A 191 4.45 2.66 4.49
N TYR A 192 3.30 2.04 4.74
CA TYR A 192 2.28 1.76 3.73
C TYR A 192 1.28 2.92 3.61
N GLY A 193 0.92 3.54 4.72
CA GLY A 193 -0.03 4.64 4.74
C GLY A 193 -0.17 5.31 6.10
N PHE A 194 -0.94 6.38 6.14
CA PHE A 194 -1.31 7.08 7.36
C PHE A 194 -2.72 7.64 7.23
N ASP A 195 -3.43 7.68 8.35
CA ASP A 195 -4.77 8.24 8.44
C ASP A 195 -4.86 9.26 9.57
N VAL A 196 -5.62 10.32 9.31
CA VAL A 196 -6.02 11.27 10.33
C VAL A 196 -7.50 11.06 10.63
N THR A 197 -7.80 10.59 11.84
CA THR A 197 -9.13 10.10 12.24
C THR A 197 -9.77 10.97 13.33
N ASP A 198 -11.09 10.86 13.48
CA ASP A 198 -11.88 11.57 14.50
C ASP A 198 -12.01 10.81 15.84
N ARG A 199 -11.33 9.67 15.97
CA ARG A 199 -11.48 8.68 17.04
C ARG A 199 -10.15 8.11 17.49
#